data_AF-A0A544Z5N9-F1
#
_entry.id   AF-A0A544Z5N9-F1
#
_cell.length_a   1.000
_cell.length_b   1.000
_cell.length_c   1.000
_cell.angle_alpha   90.00
_cell.angle_beta   90.00
_cell.angle_gamma   90.00
#
_symmetry.space_group_name_H-M   'P 1'
#
loop_
_entity.id
_entity.type
_entity.pdbx_description
1 polymer ?
#
loop_
_entity_poly.entity_id
_entity_poly.type
_entity_poly.pdbx_seq_one_letter_code
_entity_poly.pdbx_strand_id
1 'polypeptide(L)'
;MIQDRGDDHDDRDAQHRLCGPCGRGRRRGCGGRPASARLPCPPRVRRVSDAAAARQAALDLLPDGAEVFTASSVTADAIGLIQEIDSSGRYTATRPKLMAMDPATQMSEMRRLGAAPQWVVGSVHALTHDGDLIIASASGSQLASMAYGAQNVLLIIGAQKIVPDLGTAMRRVHEYSLPLEDARARSAYGMGSTVHKVLTLHGDIEDGRVRVVLVDEPLGF
;
A
#
# COMPACT_ATOMS: atom_id res chain seq x y z
N MET A 1 -1.62 18.34 -43.23
CA MET A 1 -1.12 19.59 -42.63
C MET A 1 -2.21 20.05 -41.68
N ILE A 2 -2.09 19.84 -40.37
CA ILE A 2 -1.06 20.39 -39.47
C ILE A 2 -0.69 19.32 -38.43
N GLN A 3 0.62 19.16 -38.19
CA GLN A 3 1.20 18.42 -37.07
C GLN A 3 1.40 19.39 -35.91
N ASP A 4 1.16 18.95 -34.67
CA ASP A 4 1.77 19.53 -33.46
C ASP A 4 1.85 18.37 -32.43
N ARG A 5 3.02 17.74 -32.25
CA ARG A 5 4.05 18.03 -31.21
C ARG A 5 3.36 18.17 -29.84
N GLY A 6 3.40 17.21 -28.92
CA GLY A 6 4.52 16.36 -28.52
C GLY A 6 5.23 17.00 -27.33
N ASP A 7 4.54 17.07 -26.17
CA ASP A 7 5.12 17.47 -24.88
C ASP A 7 5.25 16.23 -23.98
N ASP A 8 6.26 15.42 -24.27
CA ASP A 8 6.73 14.26 -23.50
C ASP A 8 7.74 14.68 -22.40
N HIS A 9 7.44 15.77 -21.70
CA HIS A 9 8.34 16.35 -20.69
C HIS A 9 7.59 16.68 -19.39
N ASP A 10 7.23 15.66 -18.62
CA ASP A 10 7.22 15.80 -17.14
C ASP A 10 7.20 14.49 -16.32
N ASP A 11 7.33 13.31 -16.92
CA ASP A 11 7.27 12.04 -16.16
C ASP A 11 8.62 11.66 -15.48
N ARG A 12 9.69 12.39 -15.79
CA ARG A 12 11.05 12.12 -15.26
C ARG A 12 11.39 12.90 -13.99
N ASP A 13 10.73 14.02 -13.71
CA ASP A 13 11.09 14.87 -12.57
C ASP A 13 10.46 14.41 -11.24
N ALA A 14 9.36 13.65 -11.30
CA ALA A 14 8.86 12.88 -10.14
C ALA A 14 9.86 11.78 -9.70
N GLN A 15 10.70 11.28 -10.62
CA GLN A 15 11.56 10.12 -10.41
C GLN A 15 12.81 10.42 -9.57
N HIS A 16 13.26 11.67 -9.51
CA HIS A 16 14.51 12.02 -8.82
C HIS A 16 14.34 12.20 -7.30
N ARG A 17 13.11 12.39 -6.80
CA ARG A 17 12.85 12.64 -5.36
C ARG A 17 12.59 11.38 -4.54
N LEU A 18 12.31 10.25 -5.18
CA LEU A 18 12.11 8.94 -4.52
C LEU A 18 13.43 8.21 -4.19
N CYS A 19 14.58 8.73 -4.66
CA CYS A 19 15.88 8.05 -4.58
C CYS A 19 16.95 8.78 -3.74
N GLY A 20 16.57 9.75 -2.90
CA GLY A 20 17.50 10.43 -2.00
C GLY A 20 17.87 9.59 -0.77
N PRO A 21 19.12 9.64 -0.26
CA PRO A 21 19.51 8.87 0.92
C PRO A 21 18.74 9.34 2.17
N CYS A 22 18.02 8.40 2.81
CA CYS A 22 17.36 8.67 4.08
C CYS A 22 18.38 8.84 5.21
N GLY A 23 18.28 9.94 5.97
CA GLY A 23 18.84 10.05 7.32
C GLY A 23 20.37 10.06 7.46
N ARG A 24 20.99 11.23 7.25
CA ARG A 24 22.05 11.89 8.07
C ARG A 24 22.83 12.87 7.19
N GLY A 25 22.26 14.05 6.95
CA GLY A 25 23.04 15.18 6.44
C GLY A 25 23.93 15.74 7.56
N ARG A 26 25.15 15.21 7.76
CA ARG A 26 26.19 15.95 8.49
C ARG A 26 26.67 17.10 7.58
N ARG A 27 25.95 18.24 7.56
CA ARG A 27 26.58 19.51 7.17
C ARG A 27 27.34 20.02 8.39
N ARG A 28 28.67 19.84 8.39
CA ARG A 28 29.55 20.56 9.31
C ARG A 28 29.56 22.03 8.87
N GLY A 29 29.35 22.94 9.82
CA GLY A 29 29.58 24.37 9.64
C GLY A 29 28.32 25.15 9.29
N CYS A 30 27.71 25.75 10.32
CA CYS A 30 27.04 27.06 10.37
C CYS A 30 25.85 27.03 11.34
N GLY A 31 25.98 27.79 12.44
CA GLY A 31 24.95 28.37 13.29
C GLY A 31 23.63 27.61 13.55
N GLY A 32 23.48 27.10 14.78
CA GLY A 32 22.27 27.31 15.57
C GLY A 32 20.90 26.89 15.01
N ARG A 33 20.79 25.76 14.30
CA ARG A 33 19.48 25.10 14.12
C ARG A 33 19.31 23.99 15.17
N PRO A 34 18.12 23.84 15.79
CA PRO A 34 17.85 22.71 16.67
C PRO A 34 18.08 21.40 15.91
N ALA A 35 18.53 20.37 16.63
CA ALA A 35 18.90 19.07 16.09
C ALA A 35 17.89 18.58 15.05
N SER A 36 18.40 18.31 13.84
CA SER A 36 17.69 17.93 12.62
C SER A 36 16.49 17.00 12.87
N ALA A 37 15.28 17.48 12.58
CA ALA A 37 14.15 16.58 12.33
C ALA A 37 14.55 15.59 11.25
N ARG A 38 14.43 14.27 11.51
CA ARG A 38 14.62 13.28 10.46
C ARG A 38 13.51 13.50 9.44
N LEU A 39 13.89 13.79 8.21
CA LEU A 39 12.95 13.74 7.10
C LEU A 39 12.43 12.29 7.00
N PRO A 40 11.13 12.10 6.74
CA PRO A 40 10.59 10.77 6.52
C PRO A 40 11.30 10.10 5.34
N CYS A 41 11.61 8.82 5.47
CA CYS A 41 12.07 7.99 4.38
C CYS A 41 10.89 7.73 3.42
N PRO A 42 11.05 7.96 2.11
CA PRO A 42 10.02 7.61 1.14
C PRO A 42 9.87 6.08 1.03
N PRO A 43 8.73 5.58 0.52
CA PRO A 43 8.57 4.17 0.19
C PRO A 43 9.63 3.69 -0.82
N ARG A 44 10.12 2.46 -0.66
CA ARG A 44 11.00 1.83 -1.65
C ARG A 44 10.19 1.26 -2.81
N VAL A 45 10.39 1.78 -4.02
CA VAL A 45 9.60 1.39 -5.19
C VAL A 45 10.39 0.43 -6.10
N ARG A 46 9.79 -0.71 -6.44
CA ARG A 46 10.22 -1.63 -7.51
C ARG A 46 9.17 -1.60 -8.61
N ARG A 47 9.54 -1.09 -9.79
CA ARG A 47 8.65 -1.04 -10.95
C ARG A 47 8.74 -2.35 -11.74
N VAL A 48 7.60 -2.84 -12.24
CA VAL A 48 7.48 -4.10 -13.00
C VAL A 48 6.46 -3.94 -14.13
N SER A 49 6.61 -4.74 -15.19
CA SER A 49 5.80 -4.61 -16.42
C SER A 49 4.34 -5.05 -16.25
N ASP A 50 4.09 -6.12 -15.51
CA ASP A 50 2.82 -6.84 -15.53
C ASP A 50 2.53 -7.59 -14.22
N ALA A 51 1.33 -8.15 -14.13
CA ALA A 51 0.82 -8.95 -13.02
C ALA A 51 1.73 -10.12 -12.63
N ALA A 52 2.30 -10.83 -13.61
CA ALA A 52 3.13 -11.99 -13.34
C ALA A 52 4.46 -11.55 -12.71
N ALA A 53 5.08 -10.51 -13.25
CA ALA A 53 6.27 -9.89 -12.69
C ALA A 53 5.99 -9.29 -11.29
N ALA A 54 4.82 -8.72 -11.07
CA ALA A 54 4.40 -8.20 -9.76
C ALA A 54 4.27 -9.31 -8.71
N ARG A 55 3.64 -10.43 -9.08
CA ARG A 55 3.53 -11.61 -8.23
C ARG A 55 4.91 -12.13 -7.84
N GLN A 56 5.79 -12.31 -8.82
CA GLN A 56 7.14 -12.80 -8.56
C GLN A 56 7.92 -11.83 -7.66
N ALA A 57 7.89 -10.53 -7.97
CA ALA A 57 8.56 -9.52 -7.17
C ALA A 57 8.07 -9.48 -5.72
N ALA A 58 6.78 -9.71 -5.47
CA ALA A 58 6.23 -9.81 -4.12
C ALA A 58 6.73 -11.06 -3.39
N LEU A 59 6.76 -12.21 -4.07
CA LEU A 59 7.22 -13.48 -3.48
C LEU A 59 8.72 -13.52 -3.21
N ASP A 60 9.52 -12.77 -3.98
CA ASP A 60 10.95 -12.57 -3.73
C ASP A 60 11.21 -11.79 -2.42
N LEU A 61 10.27 -10.92 -2.05
CA LEU A 61 10.39 -10.05 -0.87
C LEU A 61 9.91 -10.72 0.42
N LEU A 62 8.94 -11.63 0.32
CA LEU A 62 8.34 -12.29 1.48
C LEU A 62 9.17 -13.52 1.89
N PRO A 63 9.79 -13.52 3.08
CA PRO A 63 10.58 -14.66 3.55
C PRO A 63 9.70 -15.90 3.81
N ASP A 64 10.27 -17.07 3.58
CA ASP A 64 9.62 -18.34 3.94
C ASP A 64 9.33 -18.40 5.44
N GLY A 65 8.16 -18.91 5.80
CA GLY A 65 7.69 -19.02 7.19
C GLY A 65 7.25 -17.69 7.83
N ALA A 66 7.42 -16.54 7.15
CA ALA A 66 7.05 -15.24 7.68
C ALA A 66 5.56 -15.18 8.04
N GLU A 67 5.26 -14.41 9.10
CA GLU A 67 3.87 -14.06 9.40
C GLU A 67 3.38 -12.97 8.45
N VAL A 68 2.32 -13.26 7.71
CA VAL A 68 1.79 -12.36 6.69
C VAL A 68 0.30 -12.16 6.88
N PHE A 69 -0.09 -10.90 7.07
CA PHE A 69 -1.47 -10.46 7.01
C PHE A 69 -1.78 -9.92 5.63
N THR A 70 -2.72 -10.56 4.95
CA THR A 70 -3.29 -10.06 3.70
C THR A 70 -4.44 -9.10 3.98
N ALA A 71 -4.23 -7.81 3.75
CA ALA A 71 -5.28 -6.81 3.77
C ALA A 71 -6.28 -7.02 2.62
N SER A 72 -7.47 -6.42 2.72
CA SER A 72 -8.47 -6.53 1.65
C SER A 72 -7.98 -5.79 0.40
N SER A 73 -7.64 -6.55 -0.65
CA SER A 73 -7.03 -5.99 -1.86
C SER A 73 -7.38 -6.81 -3.09
N VAL A 74 -8.24 -6.25 -3.96
CA VAL A 74 -8.53 -6.83 -5.28
C VAL A 74 -7.28 -6.86 -6.17
N THR A 75 -6.39 -5.88 -6.02
CA THR A 75 -5.11 -5.83 -6.75
C THR A 75 -4.20 -7.01 -6.41
N ALA A 76 -4.00 -7.31 -5.11
CA ALA A 76 -3.18 -8.44 -4.70
C ALA A 76 -3.87 -9.79 -5.00
N ASP A 77 -5.20 -9.83 -4.98
CA ASP A 77 -5.97 -11.03 -5.33
C ASP A 77 -5.92 -11.34 -6.83
N ALA A 78 -6.00 -10.31 -7.68
CA ALA A 78 -5.94 -10.44 -9.14
C ALA A 78 -4.63 -11.09 -9.64
N ILE A 79 -3.54 -10.93 -8.90
CA ILE A 79 -2.24 -11.55 -9.21
C ILE A 79 -2.04 -12.90 -8.50
N GLY A 80 -3.06 -13.43 -7.83
CA GLY A 80 -3.02 -14.70 -7.09
C GLY A 80 -2.13 -14.68 -5.85
N LEU A 81 -1.72 -13.51 -5.37
CA LEU A 81 -0.81 -13.39 -4.22
C LEU A 81 -1.52 -13.74 -2.90
N ILE A 82 -2.81 -13.37 -2.78
CA ILE A 82 -3.59 -13.69 -1.57
C ILE A 82 -3.75 -15.21 -1.41
N GLN A 83 -4.11 -15.90 -2.49
CA GLN A 83 -4.25 -17.36 -2.47
C GLN A 83 -2.91 -18.05 -2.13
N GLU A 84 -1.82 -17.58 -2.72
CA GLU A 84 -0.47 -18.09 -2.43
C GLU A 84 -0.12 -17.93 -0.94
N ILE A 85 -0.35 -16.74 -0.36
CA ILE A 85 -0.03 -16.47 1.04
C ILE A 85 -0.89 -17.32 1.98
N ASP A 86 -2.19 -17.37 1.72
CA ASP A 86 -3.14 -17.96 2.67
C ASP A 86 -3.22 -19.49 2.60
N SER A 87 -2.87 -20.10 1.45
CA SER A 87 -3.15 -21.52 1.19
C SER A 87 -1.94 -22.39 0.85
N SER A 88 -0.77 -21.82 0.50
CA SER A 88 0.40 -22.62 0.09
C SER A 88 1.05 -23.40 1.24
N GLY A 89 0.83 -22.99 2.49
CA GLY A 89 1.56 -23.48 3.66
C GLY A 89 2.99 -22.92 3.79
N ARG A 90 3.44 -22.06 2.86
CA ARG A 90 4.76 -21.42 2.89
C ARG A 90 4.86 -20.30 3.93
N TYR A 91 3.73 -19.73 4.34
CA TYR A 91 3.66 -18.58 5.25
C TYR A 91 2.79 -18.85 6.47
N THR A 92 3.07 -18.14 7.55
CA THR A 92 2.17 -18.08 8.71
C THR A 92 1.07 -17.06 8.42
N ALA A 93 0.04 -17.46 7.67
CA ALA A 93 -1.02 -16.56 7.24
C ALA A 93 -1.93 -16.10 8.39
N THR A 94 -2.06 -14.79 8.56
CA THR A 94 -2.88 -14.18 9.63
C THR A 94 -4.37 -14.16 9.28
N ARG A 95 -4.71 -13.97 7.99
CA ARG A 95 -6.12 -13.82 7.57
C ARG A 95 -6.95 -15.09 7.80
N PRO A 96 -6.51 -16.32 7.45
CA PRO A 96 -7.26 -17.54 7.74
C PRO A 96 -7.50 -17.74 9.23
N LYS A 97 -6.53 -17.42 10.08
CA LYS A 97 -6.68 -17.47 11.54
C LYS A 97 -7.77 -16.53 12.02
N LEU A 98 -7.78 -15.29 11.54
CA LEU A 98 -8.82 -14.31 11.85
C LEU A 98 -10.21 -14.77 11.41
N MET A 99 -10.32 -15.39 10.22
CA MET A 99 -11.61 -15.88 9.71
C MET A 99 -12.16 -17.09 10.49
N ALA A 100 -11.31 -17.82 11.21
CA ALA A 100 -11.71 -18.95 12.05
C ALA A 100 -12.13 -18.55 13.47
N MET A 101 -11.98 -17.28 13.86
CA MET A 101 -12.32 -16.77 15.19
C MET A 101 -13.76 -16.26 15.25
N ASP A 102 -14.36 -16.29 16.44
CA ASP A 102 -15.69 -15.74 16.71
C ASP A 102 -15.60 -14.24 17.08
N PRO A 103 -16.15 -13.33 16.25
CA PRO A 103 -16.16 -11.90 16.56
C PRO A 103 -16.93 -11.53 17.83
N ALA A 104 -17.92 -12.32 18.26
CA ALA A 104 -18.72 -12.01 19.45
C ALA A 104 -17.93 -12.18 20.75
N THR A 105 -17.00 -13.13 20.78
CA THR A 105 -16.25 -13.49 22.00
C THR A 105 -14.77 -13.13 21.91
N GLN A 106 -14.20 -13.03 20.70
CA GLN A 106 -12.74 -12.94 20.49
C GLN A 106 -12.28 -11.64 19.82
N MET A 107 -13.15 -10.63 19.66
CA MET A 107 -12.84 -9.38 18.95
C MET A 107 -11.55 -8.69 19.42
N SER A 108 -11.27 -8.70 20.72
CA SER A 108 -10.04 -8.08 21.27
C SER A 108 -8.78 -8.78 20.76
N GLU A 109 -8.81 -10.11 20.67
CA GLU A 109 -7.71 -10.92 20.17
C GLU A 109 -7.56 -10.77 18.66
N MET A 110 -8.68 -10.75 17.92
CA MET A 110 -8.67 -10.48 16.48
C MET A 110 -8.01 -9.14 16.16
N ARG A 111 -8.29 -8.10 16.95
CA ARG A 111 -7.66 -6.78 16.80
C ARG A 111 -6.15 -6.84 17.06
N ARG A 112 -5.70 -7.54 18.11
CA ARG A 112 -4.27 -7.71 18.38
C ARG A 112 -3.56 -8.42 17.24
N LEU A 113 -4.13 -9.54 16.80
CA LEU A 113 -3.57 -10.38 15.74
C LEU A 113 -3.49 -9.64 14.39
N GLY A 114 -4.52 -8.88 14.01
CA GLY A 114 -4.52 -8.12 12.76
C GLY A 114 -3.73 -6.80 12.80
N ALA A 115 -3.46 -6.25 13.99
CA ALA A 115 -2.86 -4.92 14.12
C ALA A 115 -1.33 -4.93 13.94
N ALA A 116 -0.63 -5.99 14.37
CA ALA A 116 0.84 -6.01 14.38
C ALA A 116 1.47 -7.30 13.82
N PRO A 117 1.11 -7.72 12.58
CA PRO A 117 1.76 -8.86 11.92
C PRO A 117 3.21 -8.51 11.54
N GLN A 118 4.07 -9.49 11.26
CA GLN A 118 5.41 -9.19 10.72
C GLN A 118 5.33 -8.49 9.36
N TRP A 119 4.47 -8.97 8.47
CA TRP A 119 4.21 -8.38 7.16
C TRP A 119 2.74 -8.08 6.99
N VAL A 120 2.43 -6.93 6.39
CA VAL A 120 1.12 -6.67 5.78
C VAL A 120 1.27 -6.52 4.28
N VAL A 121 0.45 -7.25 3.53
CA VAL A 121 0.37 -7.18 2.07
C VAL A 121 -0.97 -6.57 1.68
N GLY A 122 -0.94 -5.58 0.79
CA GLY A 122 -2.16 -4.94 0.32
C GLY A 122 -1.95 -4.05 -0.90
N SER A 123 -2.83 -3.07 -1.04
CA SER A 123 -2.78 -2.05 -2.10
C SER A 123 -3.26 -0.72 -1.53
N VAL A 124 -3.05 0.34 -2.30
CA VAL A 124 -3.65 1.67 -2.08
C VAL A 124 -4.87 1.88 -2.96
N HIS A 125 -5.63 2.93 -2.65
CA HIS A 125 -6.68 3.47 -3.51
C HIS A 125 -6.10 4.50 -4.49
N ALA A 126 -5.05 5.23 -4.07
CA ALA A 126 -4.32 6.18 -4.89
C ALA A 126 -2.86 6.33 -4.44
N LEU A 127 -1.99 6.69 -5.39
CA LEU A 127 -0.60 7.11 -5.19
C LEU A 127 -0.45 8.49 -5.84
N THR A 128 -0.09 9.54 -5.10
CA THR A 128 0.11 10.87 -5.69
C THR A 128 1.48 10.97 -6.39
N HIS A 129 1.67 11.95 -7.27
CA HIS A 129 2.97 12.24 -7.88
C HIS A 129 4.04 12.60 -6.84
N ASP A 130 3.62 13.18 -5.70
CA ASP A 130 4.49 13.48 -4.56
C ASP A 130 4.85 12.24 -3.72
N GLY A 131 4.27 11.07 -4.03
CA GLY A 131 4.55 9.81 -3.35
C GLY A 131 3.62 9.49 -2.18
N ASP A 132 2.53 10.24 -1.99
CA ASP A 132 1.56 9.97 -0.93
C ASP A 132 0.69 8.76 -1.27
N LEU A 133 0.60 7.83 -0.33
CA LEU A 133 -0.20 6.61 -0.46
C LEU A 133 -1.52 6.77 0.30
N ILE A 134 -2.65 6.63 -0.40
CA ILE A 134 -3.99 6.82 0.17
C ILE A 134 -4.68 5.48 0.34
N ILE A 135 -5.04 5.15 1.58
CA ILE A 135 -5.79 3.94 1.93
C ILE A 135 -7.07 4.32 2.65
N ALA A 136 -8.22 4.01 2.04
CA ALA A 136 -9.53 4.11 2.68
C ALA A 136 -9.96 2.78 3.30
N SER A 137 -10.81 2.84 4.33
CA SER A 137 -11.38 1.64 4.96
C SER A 137 -12.67 1.94 5.71
N ALA A 138 -13.63 1.02 5.63
CA ALA A 138 -14.86 1.04 6.44
C ALA A 138 -14.57 0.68 7.91
N SER A 139 -13.93 -0.48 8.14
CA SER A 139 -13.64 -0.97 9.50
C SER A 139 -12.39 -0.31 10.09
N GLY A 140 -11.38 -0.05 9.26
CA GLY A 140 -10.05 0.41 9.70
C GLY A 140 -9.10 -0.71 10.11
N SER A 141 -9.51 -1.99 10.02
CA SER A 141 -8.72 -3.14 10.46
C SER A 141 -7.34 -3.24 9.77
N GLN A 142 -7.26 -2.91 8.49
CA GLN A 142 -5.99 -2.88 7.73
C GLN A 142 -5.13 -1.65 8.00
N LEU A 143 -5.72 -0.57 8.53
CA LEU A 143 -5.00 0.69 8.69
C LEU A 143 -3.99 0.63 9.84
N ALA A 144 -4.30 -0.10 10.92
CA ALA A 144 -3.41 -0.20 12.08
C ALA A 144 -2.07 -0.85 11.73
N SER A 145 -2.10 -1.95 10.99
CA SER A 145 -0.89 -2.67 10.55
C SER A 145 -0.10 -1.85 9.53
N MET A 146 -0.77 -1.24 8.54
CA MET A 146 -0.09 -0.38 7.56
C MET A 146 0.52 0.89 8.21
N ALA A 147 -0.22 1.58 9.08
CA ALA A 147 0.23 2.82 9.68
C ALA A 147 1.45 2.63 10.60
N TYR A 148 1.44 1.59 11.42
CA TYR A 148 2.50 1.39 12.41
C TYR A 148 2.78 -0.08 12.76
N GLY A 149 1.74 -0.88 12.97
CA GLY A 149 1.91 -2.14 13.68
C GLY A 149 2.70 -3.21 12.93
N ALA A 150 2.65 -3.23 11.59
CA ALA A 150 3.43 -4.19 10.84
C ALA A 150 4.91 -3.78 10.73
N GLN A 151 5.81 -4.74 10.89
CA GLN A 151 7.26 -4.50 10.73
C GLN A 151 7.60 -4.17 9.28
N ASN A 152 6.86 -4.75 8.34
CA ASN A 152 7.03 -4.54 6.91
C ASN A 152 5.66 -4.35 6.23
N VAL A 153 5.58 -3.36 5.34
CA VAL A 153 4.40 -3.05 4.53
C VAL A 153 4.77 -3.26 3.07
N LEU A 154 4.09 -4.20 2.41
CA LEU A 154 4.24 -4.46 0.98
C LEU A 154 2.96 -4.08 0.24
N LEU A 155 3.06 -3.11 -0.66
CA LEU A 155 1.93 -2.59 -1.44
C LEU A 155 2.12 -2.92 -2.91
N ILE A 156 1.14 -3.61 -3.48
CA ILE A 156 1.05 -3.82 -4.93
C ILE A 156 0.14 -2.75 -5.51
N ILE A 157 0.62 -1.98 -6.48
CA ILE A 157 -0.07 -0.80 -7.00
C ILE A 157 -0.03 -0.84 -8.53
N GLY A 158 -1.18 -0.82 -9.19
CA GLY A 158 -1.22 -0.63 -10.64
C GLY A 158 -1.10 0.85 -11.03
N ALA A 159 -0.55 1.13 -12.22
CA ALA A 159 -0.26 2.47 -12.71
C ALA A 159 -1.50 3.37 -12.79
N GLN A 160 -2.69 2.80 -12.99
CA GLN A 160 -3.96 3.53 -13.02
C GLN A 160 -4.32 4.20 -11.69
N LYS A 161 -3.61 3.87 -10.60
CA LYS A 161 -3.80 4.47 -9.27
C LYS A 161 -2.93 5.71 -9.05
N ILE A 162 -2.03 6.04 -9.98
CA ILE A 162 -1.20 7.24 -9.93
C ILE A 162 -2.07 8.46 -10.26
N VAL A 163 -2.02 9.49 -9.42
CA VAL A 163 -2.81 10.71 -9.57
C VAL A 163 -1.96 11.96 -9.26
N PRO A 164 -2.32 13.15 -9.77
CA PRO A 164 -1.50 14.34 -9.58
C PRO A 164 -1.35 14.77 -8.11
N ASP A 165 -2.43 14.76 -7.34
CA ASP A 165 -2.49 15.41 -6.03
C ASP A 165 -3.49 14.72 -5.06
N LEU A 166 -3.43 15.11 -3.79
CA LEU A 166 -4.28 14.57 -2.72
C LEU A 166 -5.78 14.81 -2.95
N GLY A 167 -6.16 15.95 -3.53
CA GLY A 167 -7.56 16.25 -3.86
C GLY A 167 -8.09 15.30 -4.93
N THR A 168 -7.30 15.05 -5.98
CA THR A 168 -7.59 14.06 -7.01
C THR A 168 -7.61 12.64 -6.45
N ALA A 169 -6.72 12.32 -5.52
CA ALA A 169 -6.71 11.04 -4.82
C ALA A 169 -7.99 10.79 -4.02
N MET A 170 -8.47 11.81 -3.28
CA MET A 170 -9.72 11.71 -2.53
C MET A 170 -10.94 11.61 -3.43
N ARG A 171 -10.98 12.33 -4.56
CA ARG A 171 -12.04 12.12 -5.57
C ARG A 171 -12.02 10.69 -6.10
N ARG A 172 -10.85 10.15 -6.46
CA ARG A 172 -10.71 8.75 -6.88
C ARG A 172 -11.22 7.77 -5.82
N VAL A 173 -10.96 8.01 -4.54
CA VAL A 173 -11.50 7.18 -3.44
C VAL A 173 -13.03 7.13 -3.47
N HIS A 174 -13.69 8.30 -3.55
CA HIS A 174 -15.14 8.39 -3.43
C HIS A 174 -15.90 8.11 -4.73
N GLU A 175 -15.38 8.55 -5.88
CA GLU A 175 -16.09 8.52 -7.16
C GLU A 175 -15.75 7.29 -8.01
N TYR A 176 -14.59 6.64 -7.76
CA TYR A 176 -14.15 5.47 -8.51
C TYR A 176 -14.04 4.22 -7.64
N SER A 177 -13.27 4.28 -6.55
CA SER A 177 -12.93 3.09 -5.75
C SER A 177 -14.12 2.62 -4.91
N LEU A 178 -14.80 3.54 -4.22
CA LEU A 178 -15.92 3.23 -3.34
C LEU A 178 -17.11 2.58 -4.08
N PRO A 179 -17.58 3.06 -5.26
CA PRO A 179 -18.67 2.39 -5.97
C PRO A 179 -18.34 0.94 -6.37
N LEU A 180 -17.10 0.69 -6.83
CA LEU A 180 -16.63 -0.65 -7.18
C LEU A 180 -16.52 -1.55 -5.94
N GLU A 181 -16.03 -1.00 -4.83
CA GLU A 181 -15.95 -1.71 -3.55
C GLU A 181 -17.33 -1.97 -2.94
N ASP A 182 -18.29 -1.05 -3.05
CA ASP A 182 -19.67 -1.24 -2.58
C ASP A 182 -20.35 -2.38 -3.34
N ALA A 183 -20.21 -2.42 -4.67
CA ALA A 183 -20.70 -3.51 -5.50
C ALA A 183 -20.08 -4.86 -5.09
N ARG A 184 -18.75 -4.89 -4.90
CA ARG A 184 -18.03 -6.08 -4.43
C ARG A 184 -18.50 -6.51 -3.04
N ALA A 185 -18.59 -5.58 -2.09
CA ALA A 185 -18.98 -5.85 -0.70
C ALA A 185 -20.42 -6.37 -0.61
N ARG A 186 -21.35 -5.82 -1.39
CA ARG A 186 -22.72 -6.36 -1.48
C ARG A 186 -22.73 -7.79 -1.99
N SER A 187 -21.95 -8.08 -3.03
CA SER A 187 -21.85 -9.43 -3.58
C SER A 187 -21.18 -10.42 -2.64
N ALA A 188 -20.14 -10.01 -1.91
CA ALA A 188 -19.31 -10.89 -1.10
C ALA A 188 -19.83 -11.06 0.34
N TYR A 189 -20.41 -10.00 0.92
CA TYR A 189 -20.77 -9.93 2.34
C TYR A 189 -22.26 -9.60 2.57
N GLY A 190 -23.04 -9.33 1.51
CA GLY A 190 -24.45 -8.96 1.63
C GLY A 190 -24.69 -7.55 2.19
N MET A 191 -23.64 -6.73 2.35
CA MET A 191 -23.73 -5.38 2.88
C MET A 191 -22.88 -4.39 2.07
N GLY A 192 -23.29 -3.12 2.06
CA GLY A 192 -22.56 -2.07 1.36
C GLY A 192 -21.23 -1.71 2.01
N SER A 193 -20.41 -0.98 1.26
CA SER A 193 -19.15 -0.41 1.72
C SER A 193 -19.26 1.11 1.93
N THR A 194 -18.41 1.65 2.79
CA THR A 194 -18.35 3.07 3.12
C THR A 194 -16.91 3.49 3.42
N VAL A 195 -16.61 4.77 3.23
CA VAL A 195 -15.33 5.36 3.63
C VAL A 195 -15.49 5.99 5.02
N HIS A 196 -15.16 5.25 6.07
CA HIS A 196 -15.19 5.79 7.45
C HIS A 196 -13.85 6.34 7.90
N LYS A 197 -12.75 5.79 7.38
CA LYS A 197 -11.39 6.12 7.79
C LYS A 197 -10.51 6.20 6.56
N VAL A 198 -9.60 7.16 6.56
CA VAL A 198 -8.58 7.33 5.52
C VAL A 198 -7.23 7.49 6.19
N LEU A 199 -6.24 6.80 5.65
CA LEU A 199 -4.84 6.93 6.00
C LEU A 199 -4.11 7.52 4.80
N THR A 200 -3.38 8.61 5.03
CA THR A 200 -2.41 9.16 4.10
C THR A 200 -1.02 8.86 4.65
N LEU A 201 -0.24 8.06 3.92
CA LEU A 201 1.17 7.80 4.25
C LEU A 201 2.06 8.67 3.35
N HIS A 202 2.73 9.64 3.97
CA HIS A 202 3.71 10.51 3.32
C HIS A 202 5.12 9.90 3.29
N GLY A 203 5.36 8.88 4.11
CA GLY A 203 6.67 8.24 4.31
C GLY A 203 6.75 7.59 5.68
N ASP A 204 7.94 7.09 6.04
CA ASP A 204 8.18 6.35 7.28
C ASP A 204 9.44 6.84 8.00
N ILE A 205 9.58 6.54 9.29
CA ILE A 205 10.83 6.78 10.03
C ILE A 205 11.87 5.70 9.69
N GLU A 206 11.41 4.47 9.42
CA GLU A 206 12.25 3.33 9.11
C GLU A 206 12.40 3.15 7.60
N ASP A 207 13.64 3.26 7.12
CA ASP A 207 13.97 3.06 5.73
C ASP A 207 13.67 1.61 5.29
N GLY A 208 12.88 1.46 4.24
CA GLY A 208 12.52 0.17 3.68
C GLY A 208 11.42 -0.58 4.43
N ARG A 209 10.82 -0.02 5.48
CA ARG A 209 9.59 -0.57 6.09
C ARG A 209 8.46 -0.63 5.08
N VAL A 210 8.24 0.45 4.33
CA VAL A 210 7.23 0.51 3.26
C VAL A 210 7.89 0.22 1.91
N ARG A 211 7.44 -0.86 1.26
CA ARG A 211 7.86 -1.29 -0.07
C ARG A 211 6.67 -1.28 -1.01
N VAL A 212 6.88 -0.77 -2.22
CA VAL A 212 5.88 -0.68 -3.28
C VAL A 212 6.37 -1.48 -4.48
N VAL A 213 5.52 -2.38 -4.97
CA VAL A 213 5.64 -2.96 -6.31
C VAL A 213 4.67 -2.20 -7.21
N LEU A 214 5.22 -1.33 -8.05
CA LEU A 214 4.45 -0.53 -8.99
C LEU A 214 4.38 -1.25 -10.33
N VAL A 215 3.17 -1.56 -10.78
CA VAL A 215 2.91 -2.34 -11.98
C VAL A 215 2.45 -1.41 -13.09
N ASP A 216 3.05 -1.54 -14.28
CA ASP A 216 2.76 -0.65 -15.41
C ASP A 216 1.35 -0.80 -15.99
N GLU A 217 0.68 -1.93 -15.73
CA GLU A 217 -0.68 -2.18 -16.18
C GLU A 217 -1.75 -1.88 -15.10
N PRO A 218 -3.02 -1.66 -15.51
CA PRO A 218 -4.11 -1.50 -14.57
C PRO A 218 -4.37 -2.78 -13.75
N LEU A 219 -4.24 -2.69 -12.42
CA LEU A 219 -4.54 -3.79 -11.51
C LEU A 219 -5.45 -3.38 -10.34
N GLY A 220 -6.61 -4.02 -10.26
CA GLY A 220 -7.65 -3.72 -9.28
C GLY A 220 -8.20 -2.29 -9.44
N PHE A 221 -8.78 -1.77 -8.36
CA PHE A 221 -9.32 -0.41 -8.30
C PHE A 221 -8.82 0.34 -7.07
#